data_AF-B0TPY6-F1
#
_entry.id   AF-B0TPY6-F1
#
_cell.length_a   1.000
_cell.length_b   1.000
_cell.length_c   1.000
_cell.angle_alpha   90.00
_cell.angle_beta   90.00
_cell.angle_gamma   90.00
#
_symmetry.space_group_name_H-M   'P 1'
#
loop_
_entity.id
_entity.type
_entity.pdbx_description
1 polymer ?
#
loop_
_entity_poly.entity_id
_entity_poly.type
_entity_poly.pdbx_seq_one_letter_code
_entity_poly.pdbx_strand_id
1 'polypeptide(L)'
;MKKLSLVMIILALTACASSPATWKGMSEGDIAAWKEIGFNAEQAQNWKRAGFNAEQSADWSKEGFNLENAQSWKEQSFTPEQAKSWKISGFDLDTALESRDQGLTPVKVE
;
A
#
# COMPACT_ATOMS: atom_id res chain seq x y z
N MET A 1 32.37 25.80 51.66
CA MET A 1 32.18 24.34 51.48
C MET A 1 30.71 24.07 51.23
N LYS A 2 30.40 23.24 50.21
CA LYS A 2 29.11 22.54 49.98
C LYS A 2 27.94 23.48 49.54
N LYS A 3 27.26 23.31 48.41
CA LYS A 3 27.14 22.18 47.47
C LYS A 3 26.79 22.70 46.07
N LEU A 4 27.46 22.17 45.05
CA LEU A 4 26.99 22.15 43.66
C LEU A 4 25.59 21.51 43.65
N SER A 5 24.57 22.23 43.19
CA SER A 5 23.31 21.60 42.77
C SER A 5 23.31 21.55 41.25
N LEU A 6 23.71 20.39 40.75
CA LEU A 6 23.67 19.99 39.36
C LEU A 6 22.20 19.76 38.98
N VAL A 7 21.58 20.69 38.26
CA VAL A 7 20.24 20.46 37.67
C VAL A 7 20.45 19.63 36.42
N MET A 8 20.30 18.32 36.57
CA MET A 8 20.28 17.35 35.47
C MET A 8 18.94 17.50 34.74
N ILE A 9 18.94 18.28 33.66
CA ILE A 9 17.82 18.40 32.74
C ILE A 9 17.70 17.06 31.99
N ILE A 10 16.78 16.22 32.44
CA ILE A 10 16.40 14.99 31.74
C ILE A 10 15.54 15.41 30.54
N LEU A 11 16.16 15.49 29.36
CA LEU A 11 15.46 15.65 28.09
C LEU A 11 14.79 14.31 27.76
N ALA A 12 13.56 14.11 28.23
CA ALA A 12 12.74 12.98 27.82
C ALA A 12 12.24 13.24 26.38
N LEU A 13 13.04 12.85 25.38
CA LEU A 13 12.54 12.68 24.02
C LEU A 13 11.58 11.49 24.04
N THR A 14 10.29 11.74 24.24
CA THR A 14 9.24 10.76 23.98
C THR A 14 9.24 10.46 22.49
N ALA A 15 10.03 9.46 22.10
CA ALA A 15 9.88 8.81 20.82
C ALA A 15 8.48 8.18 20.81
N CYS A 16 7.60 8.70 19.98
CA CYS A 16 6.38 8.00 19.58
C CYS A 16 6.82 6.71 18.89
N ALA A 17 7.05 5.64 19.66
CA ALA A 17 7.17 4.31 19.11
C ALA A 17 5.77 3.94 18.60
N SER A 18 5.49 4.22 17.32
CA SER A 18 4.35 3.60 16.65
C SER A 18 4.50 2.10 16.88
N SER A 19 3.54 1.51 17.59
CA SER A 19 3.58 0.07 17.85
C SER A 19 3.65 -0.63 16.49
N PRO A 20 4.58 -1.58 16.30
CA PRO A 20 4.72 -2.25 15.02
C PRO A 20 3.37 -2.86 14.65
N ALA A 21 2.95 -2.70 13.40
CA ALA A 21 1.69 -3.26 12.96
C ALA A 21 1.68 -4.77 13.20
N THR A 22 0.58 -5.29 13.75
CA THR A 22 0.44 -6.70 14.12
C THR A 22 -0.71 -7.34 13.35
N TRP A 23 -0.74 -8.67 13.34
CA TRP A 23 -1.85 -9.48 12.82
C TRP A 23 -3.15 -9.37 13.66
N LYS A 24 -3.18 -8.49 14.66
CA LYS A 24 -4.28 -8.34 15.61
C LYS A 24 -5.59 -8.01 14.90
N GLY A 25 -6.65 -8.71 15.28
CA GLY A 25 -8.00 -8.51 14.76
C GLY A 25 -8.26 -9.17 13.40
N MET A 26 -7.32 -9.92 12.84
CA MET A 26 -7.54 -10.74 11.64
C MET A 26 -7.76 -12.21 12.03
N SER A 27 -8.59 -12.90 11.24
CA SER A 27 -8.83 -14.33 11.42
C SER A 27 -7.59 -15.13 11.02
N GLU A 28 -7.46 -16.37 11.51
CA GLU A 28 -6.34 -17.24 11.11
C GLU A 28 -6.28 -17.48 9.60
N GLY A 29 -7.45 -17.65 8.96
CA GLY A 29 -7.56 -17.80 7.50
C GLY A 29 -7.10 -16.56 6.75
N ASP A 30 -7.51 -15.36 7.19
CA ASP A 30 -7.03 -14.10 6.62
C ASP A 30 -5.50 -13.99 6.76
N ILE A 31 -4.98 -14.25 7.96
CA ILE A 31 -3.54 -14.19 8.24
C ILE A 31 -2.78 -15.15 7.32
N ALA A 32 -3.28 -16.37 7.12
CA ALA A 32 -2.67 -17.35 6.23
C ALA A 32 -2.63 -16.84 4.78
N ALA A 33 -3.75 -16.32 4.26
CA ALA A 33 -3.84 -15.80 2.89
C ALA A 33 -2.87 -14.62 2.65
N TRP A 34 -2.78 -13.67 3.59
CA TRP A 34 -1.83 -12.55 3.48
C TRP A 34 -0.37 -13.00 3.56
N LYS A 35 -0.06 -13.98 4.39
CA LYS A 35 1.29 -14.55 4.47
C LYS A 35 1.66 -15.33 3.22
N GLU A 36 0.73 -16.05 2.62
CA GLU A 36 0.93 -16.82 1.39
C GLU A 36 1.37 -15.93 0.22
N ILE A 37 0.81 -14.73 0.13
CA ILE A 37 1.20 -13.74 -0.89
C ILE A 37 2.45 -12.93 -0.49
N GLY A 38 3.10 -13.28 0.62
CA GLY A 38 4.34 -12.66 1.09
C GLY A 38 4.17 -11.32 1.80
N PHE A 39 2.94 -10.92 2.15
CA PHE A 39 2.71 -9.66 2.87
C PHE A 39 3.04 -9.83 4.35
N ASN A 40 3.70 -8.82 4.91
CA ASN A 40 3.84 -8.70 6.35
C ASN A 40 2.56 -8.11 6.99
N ALA A 41 2.51 -8.08 8.32
CA ALA A 41 1.34 -7.60 9.06
C ALA A 41 0.97 -6.15 8.73
N GLU A 42 1.96 -5.28 8.52
CA GLU A 42 1.75 -3.88 8.19
C GLU A 42 1.12 -3.72 6.80
N GLN A 43 1.70 -4.38 5.80
CA GLN A 43 1.17 -4.37 4.44
C GLN A 43 -0.26 -4.92 4.43
N ALA A 44 -0.49 -6.08 5.04
CA ALA A 44 -1.82 -6.70 5.12
C ALA A 44 -2.85 -5.76 5.76
N GLN A 45 -2.51 -5.13 6.89
CA GLN A 45 -3.41 -4.19 7.57
C GLN A 45 -3.72 -2.95 6.73
N ASN A 46 -2.71 -2.40 6.04
CA ASN A 46 -2.88 -1.21 5.22
C ASN A 46 -3.78 -1.49 4.01
N TRP A 47 -3.51 -2.58 3.28
CA TRP A 47 -4.32 -2.97 2.14
C TRP A 47 -5.73 -3.41 2.54
N LYS A 48 -5.87 -4.17 3.64
CA LYS A 48 -7.19 -4.54 4.19
C LYS A 48 -8.01 -3.32 4.58
N ARG A 49 -7.40 -2.32 5.20
CA ARG A 49 -8.08 -1.06 5.57
C ARG A 49 -8.53 -0.25 4.36
N ALA A 50 -7.78 -0.32 3.27
CA ALA A 50 -8.16 0.26 1.98
C ALA A 50 -9.21 -0.59 1.22
N GLY A 51 -9.73 -1.66 1.83
CA GLY A 51 -10.80 -2.47 1.26
C GLY A 51 -10.33 -3.50 0.22
N PHE A 52 -9.05 -3.88 0.25
CA PHE A 52 -8.54 -5.00 -0.52
C PHE A 52 -8.52 -6.29 0.31
N ASN A 53 -8.85 -7.42 -0.30
CA ASN A 53 -8.53 -8.72 0.26
C ASN A 53 -7.14 -9.19 -0.20
N ALA A 54 -6.66 -10.32 0.33
CA ALA A 54 -5.33 -10.84 0.00
C ALA A 54 -5.18 -11.16 -1.50
N GLU A 55 -6.20 -11.75 -2.13
CA GLU A 55 -6.20 -12.08 -3.56
C GLU A 55 -6.04 -10.82 -4.43
N GLN A 56 -6.90 -9.81 -4.22
CA GLN A 56 -6.82 -8.54 -4.93
C GLN A 56 -5.47 -7.86 -4.71
N SER A 57 -4.97 -7.87 -3.47
CA SER A 57 -3.64 -7.33 -3.16
C SER A 57 -2.51 -8.07 -3.87
N ALA A 58 -2.63 -9.38 -4.02
CA ALA A 58 -1.67 -10.17 -4.79
C ALA A 58 -1.70 -9.77 -6.25
N ASP A 59 -2.88 -9.64 -6.87
CA ASP A 59 -3.01 -9.27 -8.28
C ASP A 59 -2.39 -7.88 -8.54
N TRP A 60 -2.77 -6.87 -7.76
CA TRP A 60 -2.20 -5.53 -7.90
C TRP A 60 -0.69 -5.48 -7.63
N SER A 61 -0.22 -6.14 -6.58
CA SER A 61 1.20 -6.12 -6.23
C SER A 61 2.08 -6.88 -7.23
N LYS A 62 1.58 -8.00 -7.77
CA LYS A 62 2.23 -8.78 -8.84
C LYS A 62 2.40 -7.94 -10.11
N GLU A 63 1.43 -7.09 -10.42
CA GLU A 63 1.53 -6.17 -11.56
C GLU A 63 2.33 -4.90 -11.25
N GLY A 64 2.98 -4.83 -10.07
CA GLY A 64 3.93 -3.77 -9.71
C GLY A 64 3.26 -2.51 -9.15
N PHE A 65 2.04 -2.63 -8.63
CA PHE A 65 1.34 -1.53 -7.98
C PHE A 65 1.55 -1.55 -6.46
N ASN A 66 1.88 -0.39 -5.91
CA ASN A 66 1.78 -0.17 -4.47
C ASN A 66 0.32 0.15 -4.10
N LEU A 67 0.03 0.23 -2.79
CA LEU A 67 -1.32 0.45 -2.29
C LEU A 67 -1.99 1.70 -2.87
N GLU A 68 -1.28 2.83 -2.85
CA GLU A 68 -1.80 4.11 -3.32
C GLU A 68 -2.21 4.04 -4.80
N ASN A 69 -1.33 3.57 -5.68
CA ASN A 69 -1.66 3.44 -7.09
C ASN A 69 -2.76 2.39 -7.31
N ALA A 70 -2.68 1.23 -6.67
CA ALA A 70 -3.71 0.20 -6.80
C ALA A 70 -5.09 0.74 -6.43
N GLN A 71 -5.18 1.55 -5.37
CA GLN A 71 -6.42 2.19 -4.96
C GLN A 71 -6.92 3.18 -6.02
N SER A 72 -6.09 4.13 -6.46
CA SER A 72 -6.50 5.14 -7.45
C SER A 72 -6.99 4.50 -8.75
N TRP A 73 -6.28 3.49 -9.27
CA TRP A 73 -6.68 2.79 -10.50
C TRP A 73 -7.93 1.93 -10.30
N LYS A 74 -8.08 1.25 -9.15
CA LYS A 74 -9.27 0.46 -8.81
C LYS A 74 -10.52 1.32 -8.65
N GLU A 75 -10.41 2.49 -8.03
CA GLU A 75 -11.53 3.44 -7.89
C GLU A 75 -12.09 3.87 -9.25
N GLN A 76 -11.24 3.87 -10.26
CA GLN A 76 -11.58 4.17 -11.64
C GLN A 76 -11.99 2.94 -12.45
N SER A 77 -12.25 1.82 -11.78
CA SER A 77 -12.68 0.53 -12.37
C SER A 77 -11.69 -0.08 -13.37
N PHE A 78 -10.40 0.22 -13.23
CA PHE A 78 -9.37 -0.55 -13.93
C PHE A 78 -9.06 -1.85 -13.18
N THR A 79 -8.80 -2.90 -13.95
CA THR A 79 -8.14 -4.12 -13.46
C THR A 79 -6.62 -3.90 -13.35
N PRO A 80 -5.90 -4.69 -12.53
CA PRO A 80 -4.43 -4.65 -12.47
C PRO A 80 -3.75 -4.75 -13.83
N GLU A 81 -4.23 -5.63 -14.70
CA GLU A 81 -3.67 -5.90 -16.03
C GLU A 81 -3.87 -4.72 -16.98
N GLN A 82 -5.05 -4.10 -16.95
CA GLN A 82 -5.32 -2.88 -17.72
C GLN A 82 -4.44 -1.73 -17.23
N ALA A 83 -4.38 -1.51 -15.91
CA ALA A 83 -3.58 -0.47 -15.32
C ALA A 83 -2.09 -0.63 -15.67
N LYS A 84 -1.56 -1.87 -15.59
CA LYS A 84 -0.19 -2.17 -16.04
C LYS A 84 0.00 -1.83 -17.50
N SER A 85 -0.93 -2.23 -18.37
CA SER A 85 -0.83 -2.00 -19.81
C SER A 85 -0.73 -0.50 -20.14
N TRP A 86 -1.49 0.36 -19.44
CA TRP A 86 -1.37 1.80 -19.57
C TRP A 86 -0.02 2.32 -19.05
N LYS A 87 0.38 1.88 -17.85
CA LYS A 87 1.62 2.33 -17.20
C LYS A 87 2.87 1.98 -18.00
N ILE A 88 2.95 0.78 -18.59
CA ILE A 88 4.09 0.39 -19.43
C ILE A 88 4.11 1.14 -20.76
N SER A 89 2.95 1.59 -21.25
CA SER A 89 2.85 2.49 -22.41
C SER A 89 3.16 3.95 -22.06
N GLY A 90 3.53 4.26 -20.81
CA GLY A 90 3.93 5.60 -20.37
C GLY A 90 2.77 6.51 -19.95
N PHE A 91 1.57 5.96 -19.76
CA PHE A 91 0.40 6.72 -19.32
C PHE A 91 0.27 6.68 -17.80
N ASP A 92 -0.03 7.83 -17.20
CA ASP A 92 -0.56 7.90 -15.84
C ASP A 92 -2.08 7.65 -15.83
N LEU A 93 -2.68 7.66 -14.64
CA LEU A 93 -4.11 7.38 -14.47
C LEU A 93 -4.98 8.38 -15.21
N ASP A 94 -4.68 9.67 -15.08
CA ASP A 94 -5.49 10.75 -15.67
C ASP A 94 -5.48 10.67 -17.19
N THR A 95 -4.31 10.49 -17.80
CA THR A 95 -4.19 10.36 -19.26
C THR A 95 -4.80 9.05 -19.76
N ALA A 96 -4.69 7.97 -18.99
CA ALA A 96 -5.33 6.68 -19.31
C ALA A 96 -6.86 6.77 -19.26
N LEU A 97 -7.41 7.50 -18.28
CA LEU A 97 -8.85 7.79 -18.18
C LEU A 97 -9.36 8.57 -19.38
N GLU A 98 -8.71 9.68 -19.71
CA GLU A 98 -9.09 10.50 -20.86
C GLU A 98 -9.06 9.68 -22.16
N SER A 99 -8.01 8.89 -22.35
CA SER A 99 -7.87 8.00 -23.50
C SER A 99 -8.98 6.94 -23.54
N ARG A 100 -9.30 6.31 -22.40
CA ARG A 100 -10.38 5.32 -22.30
C ARG A 100 -11.74 5.93 -22.61
N ASP A 101 -12.01 7.16 -22.16
CA ASP A 101 -13.27 7.87 -22.39
C ASP A 101 -13.45 8.25 -23.87
N GLN A 102 -12.34 8.35 -24.62
CA GLN A 102 -12.32 8.46 -26.08
C GLN A 102 -12.42 7.11 -26.82
N GLY A 103 -12.52 5.99 -26.08
CA GLY A 103 -12.57 4.64 -26.63
C GLY A 103 -11.20 4.07 -27.03
N LEU A 104 -10.10 4.67 -26.57
CA LEU A 104 -8.75 4.21 -26.85
C LEU A 104 -8.27 3.19 -25.81
N THR A 105 -7.32 2.36 -26.22
CA THR A 105 -6.62 1.37 -25.38
C THR A 105 -5.12 1.48 -25.59
N PRO A 106 -4.28 1.15 -24.59
CA PRO A 106 -2.84 1.25 -24.74
C PRO A 106 -2.35 0.19 -25.74
N VAL A 107 -1.29 0.52 -26.47
CA VAL A 107 -0.65 -0.44 -27.38
C VAL A 107 0.02 -1.53 -26.55
N LYS A 108 -0.28 -2.79 -26.87
CA LYS A 108 0.35 -3.93 -26.22
C LYS A 108 1.84 -3.93 -26.60
N VAL A 109 2.70 -3.56 -25.66
CA VAL A 109 4.15 -3.69 -25.79
C VAL A 109 4.53 -5.10 -25.30
N GLU A 110 5.04 -5.93 -26.22
CA GLU A 110 5.57 -7.27 -25.95
C GLU A 110 6.99 -7.23 -25.37
#